data_AF-A0A349HKN7-F1
#
_entry.id   AF-A0A349HKN7-F1
#
_cell.length_a   1.000
_cell.length_b   1.000
_cell.length_c   1.000
_cell.angle_alpha   90.00
_cell.angle_beta   90.00
_cell.angle_gamma   90.00
#
_symmetry.space_group_name_H-M   'P 1'
#
loop_
_entity.id
_entity.type
_entity.pdbx_description
1 polymer ?
#
loop_
_entity_poly.entity_id
_entity_poly.type
_entity_poly.pdbx_seq_one_letter_code
_entity_poly.pdbx_strand_id
1 'polypeptide(L)'
;MPTVLIESDRDDGTDRGYGKSQFNFDEFKPFYNGGGTGITAVKNHGNEIKEPKFKSSLVISQNAEVSSSAATMERIVHCHADKSHHSLETFKLAQWFPVQRVEDVGGFMKAALMAEQQILKKYFDEFDRLEPFFLSHIKENNRIAKTHAQVASCCSALSVLFPQLTQARVGEITDYLLERAKARIVRLSADHPIVEQFWSAFHYLNEETAFREEGRLNHTNDPAVLAISIPEFLSTAQKEGFNFHKSELLSLLPHSKRHKLVCKNVSRKSRWTGKNIRRWEFMK
;
A
#
# COMPACT_ATOMS: atom_id res chain seq x y z
N MET A 1 4.65 19.99 11.32
CA MET A 1 5.93 19.25 11.37
C MET A 1 5.64 17.79 11.08
N PRO A 2 6.28 17.17 10.07
CA PRO A 2 6.01 15.80 9.67
C PRO A 2 6.10 14.84 10.87
N THR A 3 5.21 13.86 10.91
CA THR A 3 5.28 12.74 11.85
C THR A 3 5.93 11.57 11.13
N VAL A 4 7.06 11.07 11.65
CA VAL A 4 7.81 9.98 11.04
C VAL A 4 7.57 8.69 11.82
N LEU A 5 7.10 7.65 11.14
CA LEU A 5 7.09 6.28 11.64
C LEU A 5 8.35 5.59 11.13
N ILE A 6 9.19 5.15 12.06
CA ILE A 6 10.43 4.41 11.76
C ILE A 6 10.22 2.98 12.24
N GLU A 7 10.24 2.02 11.31
CA GLU A 7 10.20 0.60 11.65
C GLU A 7 11.60 0.00 11.50
N SER A 8 12.11 -0.58 12.59
CA SER A 8 13.37 -1.33 12.59
C SER A 8 13.15 -2.72 11.96
N ASP A 9 14.13 -3.20 11.20
CA ASP A 9 14.14 -4.55 10.63
C ASP A 9 13.75 -5.62 11.65
N ARG A 10 12.89 -6.54 11.21
CA ARG A 10 12.71 -7.84 11.86
C ARG A 10 13.78 -8.76 11.32
N ASP A 11 14.69 -9.19 12.18
CA ASP A 11 15.45 -10.41 11.92
C ASP A 11 14.46 -11.59 11.96
N ASP A 12 14.52 -12.41 10.92
CA ASP A 12 13.67 -13.58 10.74
C ASP A 12 13.95 -14.62 11.83
N GLY A 13 12.91 -14.91 12.61
CA GLY A 13 12.72 -16.21 13.24
C GLY A 13 13.61 -16.52 14.43
N THR A 14 13.23 -16.07 15.63
CA THR A 14 13.14 -16.89 16.87
C THR A 14 12.71 -16.05 18.07
N ASP A 15 11.68 -15.20 17.95
CA ASP A 15 11.07 -14.67 19.17
C ASP A 15 9.60 -14.34 19.01
N ARG A 16 8.76 -15.26 19.48
CA ARG A 16 7.34 -15.02 19.79
C ARG A 16 7.25 -14.26 21.13
N GLY A 17 7.99 -13.17 21.25
CA GLY A 17 7.87 -12.23 22.35
C GLY A 17 6.65 -11.34 22.15
N TYR A 18 5.77 -11.30 23.14
CA TYR A 18 4.73 -10.28 23.27
C TYR A 18 5.37 -8.88 23.15
N GLY A 19 5.22 -8.18 22.01
CA GLY A 19 5.63 -6.77 21.92
C GLY A 19 6.17 -6.20 20.60
N LYS A 20 5.87 -6.73 19.42
CA LYS A 20 6.19 -6.04 18.15
C LYS A 20 5.08 -6.18 17.10
N SER A 21 3.92 -5.56 17.35
CA SER A 21 2.87 -5.43 16.34
C SER A 21 3.37 -4.52 15.21
N GLN A 22 3.27 -5.00 13.97
CA GLN A 22 3.44 -4.16 12.78
C GLN A 22 2.41 -3.03 12.84
N PHE A 23 2.75 -1.84 12.36
CA PHE A 23 1.77 -0.76 12.30
C PHE A 23 0.60 -1.15 11.39
N ASN A 24 -0.62 -1.03 11.90
CA ASN A 24 -1.80 -1.16 11.08
C ASN A 24 -2.03 0.16 10.32
N PHE A 25 -1.45 0.27 9.13
CA PHE A 25 -1.49 1.52 8.35
C PHE A 25 -2.91 1.97 7.97
N ASP A 26 -3.90 1.07 8.01
CA ASP A 26 -5.30 1.42 7.75
C ASP A 26 -5.88 2.37 8.81
N GLU A 27 -5.32 2.41 10.01
CA GLU A 27 -5.69 3.38 11.06
C GLU A 27 -5.36 4.82 10.66
N PHE A 28 -4.38 5.02 9.79
CA PHE A 28 -3.95 6.34 9.32
C PHE A 28 -4.70 6.80 8.07
N LYS A 29 -5.56 5.97 7.48
CA LYS A 29 -6.37 6.33 6.31
C LYS A 29 -7.17 7.64 6.48
N PRO A 30 -7.75 7.97 7.66
CA PRO A 30 -8.46 9.24 7.87
C PRO A 30 -7.56 10.48 7.74
N PHE A 31 -6.25 10.35 8.01
CA PHE A 31 -5.31 11.48 8.05
C PHE A 31 -5.19 12.18 6.69
N TYR A 32 -5.35 11.44 5.60
CA TYR A 32 -5.28 11.98 4.23
C TYR A 32 -6.26 13.14 4.00
N ASN A 33 -7.44 13.10 4.62
CA ASN A 33 -8.46 14.16 4.53
C ASN A 33 -8.47 15.09 5.76
N GLY A 34 -7.45 15.03 6.61
CA GLY A 34 -7.42 15.73 7.89
C GLY A 34 -8.42 15.18 8.92
N GLY A 35 -8.79 13.90 8.81
CA GLY A 35 -9.58 13.20 9.84
C GLY A 35 -8.86 13.16 11.18
N GLY A 36 -9.60 12.86 12.25
CA GLY A 36 -9.06 12.90 13.60
C GLY A 36 -8.14 11.76 13.96
N THR A 37 -7.34 11.97 15.02
CA THR A 37 -6.49 10.95 15.65
C THR A 37 -7.23 10.21 16.79
N GLY A 38 -8.54 10.42 16.91
CA GLY A 38 -9.37 9.90 18.00
C GLY A 38 -10.39 10.93 18.48
N ILE A 39 -11.39 10.44 19.22
CA ILE A 39 -12.47 11.26 19.78
C ILE A 39 -12.23 11.44 21.28
N THR A 40 -12.28 12.67 21.77
CA THR A 40 -12.29 12.96 23.22
C THR A 40 -13.63 13.56 23.62
N ALA A 41 -14.27 12.97 24.62
CA ALA A 41 -15.44 13.56 25.26
C ALA A 41 -15.01 14.77 26.10
N VAL A 42 -15.61 15.91 25.86
CA VAL A 42 -15.37 17.10 26.68
C VAL A 42 -16.32 17.03 27.88
N LYS A 43 -15.78 17.10 29.10
CA LYS A 43 -16.58 17.10 30.33
C LYS A 43 -17.27 18.47 30.51
N ASN A 44 -18.30 18.73 29.71
CA ASN A 44 -19.23 19.85 29.84
C ASN A 44 -20.64 19.31 30.15
N HIS A 45 -21.57 20.16 30.59
CA HIS A 45 -22.99 19.79 30.75
C HIS A 45 -23.72 19.48 29.43
N GLY A 46 -23.00 19.39 28.30
CA GLY A 46 -23.51 19.01 26.99
C GLY A 46 -22.71 17.85 26.36
N ASN A 47 -23.32 17.15 25.40
CA ASN A 47 -22.71 16.04 24.66
C ASN A 47 -21.77 16.54 23.53
N GLU A 48 -20.85 17.44 23.84
CA GLU A 48 -19.89 17.95 22.86
C GLU A 48 -18.72 16.98 22.67
N ILE A 49 -18.48 16.63 21.41
CA ILE A 49 -17.42 15.72 21.00
C ILE A 49 -16.32 16.54 20.32
N LYS A 50 -15.07 16.40 20.79
CA LYS A 50 -13.91 17.04 20.17
C LYS A 50 -13.10 16.01 19.39
N GLU A 51 -13.00 16.22 18.09
CA GLU A 51 -12.16 15.44 17.19
C GLU A 51 -11.05 16.35 16.61
N PRO A 52 -9.82 16.31 17.15
CA PRO A 52 -8.73 17.13 16.62
C PRO A 52 -8.29 16.62 15.25
N LYS A 53 -8.40 17.47 14.23
CA LYS A 53 -7.97 17.17 12.85
C LYS A 53 -6.46 16.95 12.77
N PHE A 54 -6.04 15.94 12.01
CA PHE A 54 -4.65 15.78 11.63
C PHE A 54 -4.25 16.87 10.62
N LYS A 55 -3.22 17.66 10.96
CA LYS A 55 -2.73 18.81 10.16
C LYS A 55 -1.28 18.66 9.75
N SER A 56 -0.80 17.43 9.67
CA SER A 56 0.60 17.14 9.35
C SER A 56 0.72 16.21 8.14
N SER A 57 1.95 15.90 7.75
CA SER A 57 2.26 14.79 6.87
C SER A 57 2.73 13.59 7.69
N LEU A 58 2.40 12.39 7.20
CA LEU A 58 2.91 11.13 7.73
C LEU A 58 4.01 10.62 6.81
N VAL A 59 5.20 10.38 7.36
CA VAL A 59 6.33 9.79 6.65
C VAL A 59 6.56 8.39 7.21
N ILE A 60 6.63 7.39 6.35
CA ILE A 60 6.86 6.00 6.73
C ILE A 60 8.25 5.61 6.23
N SER A 61 9.14 5.25 7.15
CA SER A 61 10.51 4.84 6.86
C SER A 61 10.70 3.39 7.33
N GLN A 62 10.83 2.48 6.37
CA GLN A 62 10.98 1.05 6.62
C GLN A 62 11.69 0.37 5.43
N ASN A 63 12.34 -0.76 5.68
CA ASN A 63 13.03 -1.53 4.65
C ASN A 63 12.08 -2.45 3.86
N ALA A 64 11.10 -3.04 4.55
CA ALA A 64 10.04 -3.83 3.92
C ALA A 64 9.03 -2.90 3.23
N GLU A 65 8.33 -3.38 2.22
CA GLU A 65 7.33 -2.55 1.56
C GLU A 65 6.03 -2.45 2.38
N VAL A 66 5.35 -1.30 2.30
CA VAL A 66 4.10 -1.06 3.05
C VAL A 66 2.99 -1.96 2.48
N SER A 67 2.45 -2.85 3.31
CA SER A 67 1.27 -3.64 2.97
C SER A 67 0.07 -3.16 3.78
N SER A 68 -1.00 -2.76 3.09
CA SER A 68 -2.22 -2.23 3.71
C SER A 68 -3.40 -2.35 2.73
N SER A 69 -4.61 -1.96 3.12
CA SER A 69 -5.74 -1.97 2.22
C SER A 69 -5.48 -1.10 0.98
N ALA A 70 -6.13 -1.45 -0.14
CA ALA A 70 -6.03 -0.68 -1.38
C ALA A 70 -6.34 0.81 -1.16
N ALA A 71 -7.32 1.11 -0.31
CA ALA A 71 -7.69 2.49 -0.01
C ALA A 71 -6.55 3.27 0.67
N THR A 72 -5.80 2.65 1.58
CA THR A 72 -4.64 3.28 2.22
C THR A 72 -3.49 3.42 1.24
N MET A 73 -3.24 2.38 0.44
CA MET A 73 -2.18 2.37 -0.56
C MET A 73 -2.39 3.39 -1.69
N GLU A 74 -3.62 3.72 -2.05
CA GLU A 74 -3.94 4.80 -3.00
C GLU A 74 -3.57 6.21 -2.50
N ARG A 75 -3.34 6.36 -1.19
CA ARG A 75 -3.08 7.64 -0.51
C ARG A 75 -1.60 7.85 -0.15
N ILE A 76 -0.75 6.89 -0.51
CA ILE A 76 0.68 6.89 -0.18
C ILE A 76 1.49 7.08 -1.46
N VAL A 77 2.36 8.09 -1.47
CA VAL A 77 3.44 8.19 -2.47
C VAL A 77 4.64 7.44 -1.93
N HIS A 78 5.04 6.39 -2.65
CA HIS A 78 6.23 5.63 -2.28
C HIS A 78 7.44 6.11 -3.07
N CYS A 79 8.43 6.62 -2.36
CA CYS A 79 9.76 6.92 -2.88
C CYS A 79 10.70 5.75 -2.52
N HIS A 80 11.36 5.19 -3.54
CA HIS A 80 12.35 4.13 -3.35
C HIS A 80 13.74 4.77 -3.25
N ALA A 81 14.45 4.49 -2.15
CA ALA A 81 15.85 4.82 -1.99
C ALA A 81 16.66 3.53 -2.03
N ASP A 82 17.63 3.44 -2.93
CA ASP A 82 18.51 2.29 -3.08
C ASP A 82 19.98 2.71 -3.12
N LYS A 83 20.87 1.74 -3.33
CA LYS A 83 22.31 1.94 -3.31
C LYS A 83 22.88 2.52 -4.61
N SER A 84 22.05 2.80 -5.63
CA SER A 84 22.53 3.25 -6.95
C SER A 84 23.28 4.58 -6.90
N HIS A 85 22.98 5.43 -5.91
CA HIS A 85 23.62 6.74 -5.70
C HIS A 85 24.67 6.73 -4.58
N HIS A 86 25.12 5.55 -4.13
CA HIS A 86 26.20 5.45 -3.16
C HIS A 86 27.53 5.83 -3.82
N SER A 87 28.15 6.86 -3.27
CA SER A 87 29.45 7.39 -3.69
C SER A 87 30.23 7.80 -2.47
N LEU A 88 31.52 8.09 -2.63
CA LEU A 88 32.33 8.62 -1.53
C LEU A 88 31.79 9.98 -1.03
N GLU A 89 31.21 10.80 -1.92
CA GLU A 89 30.62 12.09 -1.57
C GLU A 89 29.34 11.92 -0.75
N THR A 90 28.41 11.09 -1.23
CA THR A 90 27.16 10.81 -0.52
C THR A 90 27.39 10.06 0.80
N PHE A 91 28.46 9.26 0.89
CA PHE A 91 28.92 8.66 2.15
C PHE A 91 29.36 9.71 3.17
N LYS A 92 30.17 10.70 2.76
CA LYS A 92 30.56 11.80 3.66
C LYS A 92 29.36 12.60 4.15
N LEU A 93 28.37 12.85 3.27
CA LEU A 93 27.11 13.50 3.66
C LEU A 93 26.30 12.65 4.65
N ALA A 94 26.22 11.33 4.43
CA ALA A 94 25.56 10.42 5.35
C ALA A 94 26.23 10.39 6.74
N GLN A 95 27.56 10.50 6.80
CA GLN A 95 28.30 10.64 8.07
C GLN A 95 28.12 12.03 8.71
N TRP A 96 27.83 13.06 7.92
CA TRP A 96 27.62 14.41 8.42
C TRP A 96 26.29 14.53 9.18
N PHE A 97 25.18 13.98 8.67
CA PHE A 97 23.85 14.15 9.29
C PHE A 97 23.74 13.77 10.79
N PRO A 98 24.29 12.62 11.26
CA PRO A 98 24.14 12.21 12.66
C PRO A 98 24.83 13.10 13.68
N VAL A 99 25.83 13.89 13.28
CA VAL A 99 26.62 14.75 14.19
C VAL A 99 26.16 16.21 14.21
N GLN A 100 25.07 16.53 13.49
CA GLN A 100 24.56 17.90 13.41
C GLN A 100 23.78 18.32 14.65
N ARG A 101 23.86 19.60 14.98
CA ARG A 101 23.05 20.20 16.06
C ARG A 101 21.77 20.78 15.48
N VAL A 102 20.80 21.04 16.35
CA VAL A 102 19.50 21.59 15.95
C VAL A 102 19.66 22.94 15.26
N GLU A 103 20.59 23.79 15.69
CA GLU A 103 20.88 25.07 15.00
C GLU A 103 21.38 24.90 13.56
N ASP A 104 22.04 23.78 13.25
CA ASP A 104 22.65 23.53 11.95
C ASP A 104 21.62 23.02 10.92
N VAL A 105 20.52 22.39 11.37
CA VAL A 105 19.49 21.76 10.51
C VAL A 105 18.07 22.30 10.69
N GLY A 106 17.81 23.10 11.72
CA GLY A 106 16.47 23.57 12.10
C GLY A 106 15.92 24.75 11.30
N GLY A 107 16.66 25.26 10.30
CA GLY A 107 16.32 26.51 9.58
C GLY A 107 15.10 26.42 8.66
N PHE A 108 14.72 25.21 8.21
CA PHE A 108 13.70 25.03 7.16
C PHE A 108 12.34 25.64 7.52
N MET A 109 11.82 25.37 8.73
CA MET A 109 10.50 25.86 9.12
C MET A 109 10.43 27.39 9.13
N LYS A 110 11.46 28.05 9.67
CA LYS A 110 11.56 29.51 9.69
C LYS A 110 11.58 30.07 8.26
N ALA A 111 12.42 29.50 7.39
CA ALA A 111 12.53 29.92 5.99
C ALA A 111 11.20 29.74 5.24
N ALA A 112 10.52 28.61 5.43
CA ALA A 112 9.23 28.31 4.81
C ALA A 112 8.14 29.28 5.26
N LEU A 113 8.07 29.62 6.56
CA LEU A 113 7.11 30.59 7.08
C LEU A 113 7.37 32.01 6.56
N MET A 114 8.64 32.41 6.44
CA MET A 114 8.99 33.72 5.87
C MET A 114 8.64 33.84 4.38
N ALA A 115 8.62 32.72 3.65
CA ALA A 115 8.28 32.66 2.23
C ALA A 115 6.88 32.07 1.95
N GLU A 116 6.02 31.96 2.96
CA GLU A 116 4.76 31.20 2.91
C GLU A 116 3.90 31.57 1.70
N GLN A 117 3.65 32.85 1.46
CA GLN A 117 2.83 33.32 0.34
C GLN A 117 3.40 32.89 -1.01
N GLN A 118 4.71 32.94 -1.18
CA GLN A 118 5.38 32.57 -2.43
C GLN A 118 5.32 31.06 -2.66
N ILE A 119 5.54 30.27 -1.60
CA ILE A 119 5.45 28.80 -1.63
C ILE A 119 4.02 28.37 -1.95
N LEU A 120 3.02 28.92 -1.26
CA LEU A 120 1.61 28.57 -1.49
C LEU A 120 1.17 28.95 -2.90
N LYS A 121 1.51 30.16 -3.36
CA LYS A 121 1.20 30.58 -4.74
C LYS A 121 1.81 29.61 -5.75
N LYS A 122 3.10 29.33 -5.64
CA LYS A 122 3.80 28.41 -6.54
C LYS A 122 3.21 27.00 -6.50
N TYR A 123 2.83 26.51 -5.31
CA TYR A 123 2.17 25.22 -5.16
C TYR A 123 0.83 25.17 -5.90
N PHE A 124 -0.05 26.16 -5.70
CA PHE A 124 -1.37 26.15 -6.35
C PHE A 124 -1.25 26.29 -7.86
N ASP A 125 -0.40 27.20 -8.35
CA ASP A 125 -0.14 27.38 -9.79
C ASP A 125 0.36 26.06 -10.43
N GLU A 126 1.28 25.36 -9.77
CA GLU A 126 1.81 24.08 -10.27
C GLU A 126 0.81 22.95 -10.13
N PHE A 127 -0.01 22.94 -9.08
CA PHE A 127 -1.04 21.92 -8.89
C PHE A 127 -2.11 21.99 -9.96
N ASP A 128 -2.56 23.20 -10.33
CA ASP A 128 -3.52 23.41 -11.42
C ASP A 128 -2.98 22.90 -12.77
N ARG A 129 -1.65 22.95 -12.97
CA ARG A 129 -0.98 22.41 -14.15
C ARG A 129 -0.77 20.90 -14.08
N LEU A 130 -0.33 20.39 -12.93
CA LEU A 130 0.10 19.00 -12.75
C LEU A 130 -1.07 18.05 -12.51
N GLU A 131 -2.14 18.45 -11.84
CA GLU A 131 -3.29 17.56 -11.60
C GLU A 131 -3.89 17.03 -12.92
N PRO A 132 -4.20 17.86 -13.93
CA PRO A 132 -4.66 17.38 -15.23
C PRO A 132 -3.63 16.49 -15.94
N PHE A 133 -2.34 16.82 -15.83
CA PHE A 133 -1.26 16.02 -16.41
C PHE A 133 -1.26 14.60 -15.82
N PHE A 134 -1.26 14.46 -14.48
CA PHE A 134 -1.31 13.15 -13.83
C PHE A 134 -2.62 12.40 -14.14
N LEU A 135 -3.77 13.09 -14.14
CA LEU A 135 -5.07 12.46 -14.47
C LEU A 135 -5.11 11.94 -15.91
N SER A 136 -4.46 12.62 -16.85
CA SER A 136 -4.40 12.16 -18.25
C SER A 136 -3.56 10.88 -18.43
N HIS A 137 -2.59 10.64 -17.54
CA HIS A 137 -1.70 9.48 -17.58
C HIS A 137 -2.11 8.34 -16.63
N ILE A 138 -2.87 8.63 -15.58
CA ILE A 138 -3.35 7.68 -14.56
C ILE A 138 -4.88 7.71 -14.54
N LYS A 139 -5.50 7.08 -15.55
CA LYS A 139 -6.95 7.14 -15.78
C LYS A 139 -7.74 6.18 -14.89
N GLU A 140 -7.06 5.16 -14.37
CA GLU A 140 -7.66 4.06 -13.61
C GLU A 140 -7.98 4.47 -12.17
N ASN A 141 -7.25 5.46 -11.62
CA ASN A 141 -7.40 5.86 -10.22
C ASN A 141 -7.07 7.34 -9.98
N ASN A 142 -8.12 8.16 -9.93
CA ASN A 142 -8.01 9.60 -9.67
C ASN A 142 -7.31 9.94 -8.35
N ARG A 143 -7.42 9.07 -7.33
CA ARG A 143 -6.81 9.33 -6.02
C ARG A 143 -5.29 9.19 -6.09
N ILE A 144 -4.79 8.18 -6.79
CA ILE A 144 -3.35 8.00 -7.01
C ILE A 144 -2.81 9.16 -7.84
N ALA A 145 -3.50 9.52 -8.92
CA ALA A 145 -3.13 10.65 -9.77
C ALA A 145 -3.01 11.95 -8.95
N LYS A 146 -4.06 12.30 -8.20
CA LYS A 146 -4.09 13.51 -7.37
C LYS A 146 -3.01 13.50 -6.30
N THR A 147 -2.81 12.38 -5.61
CA THR A 147 -1.82 12.29 -4.52
C THR A 147 -0.40 12.50 -5.04
N HIS A 148 -0.05 11.94 -6.20
CA HIS A 148 1.27 12.14 -6.80
C HIS A 148 1.43 13.56 -7.36
N ALA A 149 0.38 14.12 -7.96
CA ALA A 149 0.37 15.52 -8.41
C ALA A 149 0.60 16.51 -7.25
N GLN A 150 0.00 16.28 -6.08
CA GLN A 150 0.23 17.10 -4.88
C GLN A 150 1.71 17.07 -4.46
N VAL A 151 2.33 15.89 -4.42
CA VAL A 151 3.76 15.77 -4.07
C VAL A 151 4.65 16.43 -5.12
N ALA A 152 4.37 16.24 -6.41
CA ALA A 152 5.11 16.89 -7.50
C ALA A 152 5.01 18.42 -7.42
N SER A 153 3.83 18.94 -7.10
CA SER A 153 3.59 20.39 -6.93
C SER A 153 4.34 20.94 -5.71
N CYS A 154 4.35 20.20 -4.60
CA CYS A 154 5.18 20.53 -3.43
C CYS A 154 6.68 20.55 -3.79
N CYS A 155 7.17 19.58 -4.58
CA CYS A 155 8.55 19.58 -5.05
C CYS A 155 8.87 20.83 -5.88
N SER A 156 7.99 21.24 -6.80
CA SER A 156 8.19 22.48 -7.54
C SER A 156 8.20 23.71 -6.62
N ALA A 157 7.30 23.76 -5.63
CA ALA A 157 7.24 24.87 -4.68
C ALA A 157 8.51 24.99 -3.80
N LEU A 158 9.27 23.91 -3.60
CA LEU A 158 10.55 23.97 -2.90
C LEU A 158 11.61 24.81 -3.63
N SER A 159 11.47 25.05 -4.94
CA SER A 159 12.40 25.89 -5.70
C SER A 159 12.42 27.35 -5.19
N VAL A 160 11.38 27.79 -4.48
CA VAL A 160 11.32 29.10 -3.80
C VAL A 160 12.43 29.23 -2.75
N LEU A 161 12.72 28.13 -2.04
CA LEU A 161 13.75 28.10 -0.99
C LEU A 161 15.09 27.55 -1.50
N PHE A 162 15.05 26.71 -2.52
CA PHE A 162 16.22 26.02 -3.06
C PHE A 162 16.37 26.31 -4.55
N PRO A 163 17.03 27.42 -4.94
CA PRO A 163 17.21 27.81 -6.35
C PRO A 163 17.95 26.76 -7.20
N GLN A 164 18.73 25.89 -6.54
CA GLN A 164 19.41 24.74 -7.15
C GLN A 164 18.43 23.76 -7.80
N LEU A 165 17.16 23.76 -7.36
CA LEU A 165 16.09 22.94 -7.90
C LEU A 165 15.58 23.56 -9.20
N THR A 166 16.36 23.38 -10.27
CA THR A 166 16.06 23.90 -11.60
C THR A 166 14.78 23.30 -12.18
N GLN A 167 14.21 23.95 -13.19
CA GLN A 167 13.01 23.44 -13.87
C GLN A 167 13.24 22.06 -14.50
N ALA A 168 14.46 21.79 -14.99
CA ALA A 168 14.83 20.47 -15.50
C ALA A 168 14.75 19.41 -14.39
N ARG A 169 15.31 19.71 -13.20
CA ARG A 169 15.27 18.80 -12.05
C ARG A 169 13.83 18.57 -11.54
N VAL A 170 12.99 19.60 -11.56
CA VAL A 170 11.56 19.47 -11.25
C VAL A 170 10.87 18.55 -12.27
N GLY A 171 11.22 18.64 -13.55
CA GLY A 171 10.76 17.73 -14.60
C GLY A 171 11.13 16.28 -14.31
N GLU A 172 12.41 15.99 -14.04
CA GLU A 172 12.90 14.65 -13.68
C GLU A 172 12.16 14.06 -12.48
N ILE A 173 11.94 14.85 -11.43
CA ILE A 173 11.20 14.42 -10.24
C ILE A 173 9.73 14.14 -10.58
N THR A 174 9.13 14.95 -11.44
CA THR A 174 7.74 14.77 -11.90
C THR A 174 7.60 13.46 -12.66
N ASP A 175 8.52 13.16 -13.58
CA ASP A 175 8.54 11.91 -14.34
C ASP A 175 8.75 10.70 -13.42
N TYR A 176 9.67 10.81 -12.46
CA TYR A 176 9.86 9.77 -11.44
C TYR A 176 8.56 9.51 -10.67
N LEU A 177 7.88 10.56 -10.19
CA LEU A 177 6.63 10.43 -9.46
C LEU A 177 5.51 9.84 -10.32
N LEU A 178 5.48 10.13 -11.62
CA LEU A 178 4.55 9.52 -12.56
C LEU A 178 4.80 8.01 -12.70
N GLU A 179 6.05 7.59 -12.83
CA GLU A 179 6.40 6.16 -12.86
C GLU A 179 6.06 5.45 -11.53
N ARG A 180 6.25 6.12 -10.39
CA ARG A 180 5.80 5.60 -9.09
C ARG A 180 4.27 5.44 -9.03
N ALA A 181 3.53 6.38 -9.61
CA ALA A 181 2.07 6.30 -9.70
C ALA A 181 1.62 5.10 -10.56
N LYS A 182 2.23 4.90 -11.75
CA LYS A 182 1.96 3.75 -12.62
C LYS A 182 2.28 2.43 -11.92
N ALA A 183 3.45 2.33 -11.28
CA ALA A 183 3.83 1.15 -10.51
C ALA A 183 2.84 0.86 -9.38
N ARG A 184 2.28 1.90 -8.75
CA ARG A 184 1.22 1.75 -7.73
C ARG A 184 -0.07 1.17 -8.31
N ILE A 185 -0.49 1.57 -9.51
CA ILE A 185 -1.65 0.98 -10.20
C ILE A 185 -1.43 -0.51 -10.44
N VAL A 186 -0.29 -0.87 -11.03
CA VAL A 186 0.07 -2.26 -11.30
C VAL A 186 0.04 -3.07 -10.00
N ARG A 187 0.66 -2.56 -8.94
CA ARG A 187 0.70 -3.25 -7.65
C ARG A 187 -0.69 -3.43 -7.02
N LEU A 188 -1.57 -2.44 -7.14
CA LEU A 188 -2.93 -2.56 -6.60
C LEU A 188 -3.83 -3.48 -7.43
N SER A 189 -3.49 -3.68 -8.70
CA SER A 189 -4.17 -4.64 -9.58
C SER A 189 -3.68 -6.07 -9.39
N ALA A 190 -2.45 -6.25 -8.90
CA ALA A 190 -1.86 -7.56 -8.63
C ALA A 190 -2.45 -8.20 -7.37
N ASP A 191 -2.41 -9.53 -7.34
CA ASP A 191 -2.75 -10.29 -6.16
C ASP A 191 -1.61 -10.26 -5.13
N HIS A 192 -1.94 -10.49 -3.85
CA HIS A 192 -0.90 -10.69 -2.85
C HIS A 192 -0.07 -11.94 -3.22
N PRO A 193 1.26 -12.01 -3.01
CA PRO A 193 2.08 -13.16 -3.39
C PRO A 193 1.54 -14.52 -2.92
N ILE A 194 1.01 -14.58 -1.69
CA ILE A 194 0.35 -15.79 -1.14
C ILE A 194 -0.92 -16.18 -1.93
N VAL A 195 -1.69 -15.20 -2.40
CA VAL A 195 -2.88 -15.43 -3.23
C VAL A 195 -2.47 -15.86 -4.63
N GLU A 196 -1.42 -15.26 -5.21
CA GLU A 196 -0.84 -15.74 -6.48
C GLU A 196 -0.34 -17.18 -6.38
N GLN A 197 0.37 -17.51 -5.30
CA GLN A 197 0.84 -18.86 -5.02
C GLN A 197 -0.34 -19.83 -4.84
N PHE A 198 -1.39 -19.41 -4.13
CA PHE A 198 -2.62 -20.20 -3.99
C PHE A 198 -3.23 -20.52 -5.36
N TRP A 199 -3.40 -19.52 -6.23
CA TRP A 199 -3.99 -19.73 -7.55
C TRP A 199 -3.10 -20.58 -8.43
N SER A 200 -1.79 -20.37 -8.39
CA SER A 200 -0.82 -21.17 -9.13
C SER A 200 -0.85 -22.63 -8.70
N ALA A 201 -0.86 -22.89 -7.38
CA ALA A 201 -1.00 -24.24 -6.83
C ALA A 201 -2.37 -24.84 -7.18
N PHE A 202 -3.46 -24.07 -7.07
CA PHE A 202 -4.80 -24.53 -7.44
C PHE A 202 -4.88 -24.92 -8.92
N HIS A 203 -4.31 -24.13 -9.82
CA HIS A 203 -4.27 -24.46 -11.24
C HIS A 203 -3.38 -25.66 -11.50
N TYR A 204 -2.17 -25.70 -10.95
CA TYR A 204 -1.26 -26.85 -11.06
C TYR A 204 -1.94 -28.16 -10.62
N LEU A 205 -2.53 -28.18 -9.43
CA LEU A 205 -3.23 -29.35 -8.87
C LEU A 205 -4.47 -29.75 -9.69
N ASN A 206 -5.08 -28.82 -10.44
CA ASN A 206 -6.21 -29.08 -11.33
C ASN A 206 -5.82 -29.30 -12.80
N GLU A 207 -4.60 -28.98 -13.22
CA GLU A 207 -4.07 -29.17 -14.58
C GLU A 207 -3.30 -30.49 -14.70
N GLU A 208 -2.54 -30.88 -13.68
CA GLU A 208 -1.78 -32.15 -13.62
C GLU A 208 -2.69 -33.39 -13.52
N THR A 209 -4.00 -33.19 -13.45
CA THR A 209 -5.04 -34.22 -13.39
C THR A 209 -5.47 -34.77 -14.76
N ALA A 210 -4.69 -34.55 -15.83
CA ALA A 210 -4.90 -35.23 -17.12
C ALA A 210 -4.89 -36.78 -17.01
N PHE A 211 -4.28 -37.35 -15.95
CA PHE A 211 -4.30 -38.79 -15.64
C PHE A 211 -5.10 -39.18 -14.38
N ARG A 212 -5.77 -38.21 -13.73
CA ARG A 212 -6.62 -38.43 -12.55
C ARG A 212 -7.78 -37.44 -12.61
N GLU A 213 -8.85 -37.75 -13.33
CA GLU A 213 -10.12 -36.98 -13.37
C GLU A 213 -9.94 -35.44 -13.19
N GLU A 214 -9.78 -34.69 -14.29
CA GLU A 214 -9.70 -33.22 -14.32
C GLU A 214 -10.34 -32.52 -13.09
N GLY A 215 -9.57 -31.82 -12.27
CA GLY A 215 -10.11 -30.73 -11.46
C GLY A 215 -10.84 -31.06 -10.15
N ARG A 216 -10.39 -32.04 -9.35
CA ARG A 216 -11.05 -32.43 -8.07
C ARG A 216 -11.29 -31.27 -7.08
N LEU A 217 -10.52 -30.18 -7.14
CA LEU A 217 -10.66 -29.05 -6.21
C LEU A 217 -11.69 -28.01 -6.66
N ASN A 218 -12.13 -28.04 -7.94
CA ASN A 218 -13.23 -27.21 -8.42
C ASN A 218 -14.57 -27.96 -8.29
N HIS A 219 -15.42 -27.53 -7.36
CA HIS A 219 -16.67 -28.21 -7.00
C HIS A 219 -17.90 -27.75 -7.80
N THR A 220 -17.75 -26.88 -8.79
CA THR A 220 -18.86 -26.40 -9.63
C THR A 220 -18.76 -26.89 -11.07
N ASN A 221 -19.92 -27.00 -11.73
CA ASN A 221 -20.03 -27.24 -13.16
C ASN A 221 -20.25 -25.92 -13.94
N ASP A 222 -20.49 -24.82 -13.22
CA ASP A 222 -20.67 -23.50 -13.83
C ASP A 222 -19.33 -23.03 -14.43
N PRO A 223 -19.26 -22.78 -15.76
CA PRO A 223 -18.02 -22.33 -16.40
C PRO A 223 -17.58 -20.93 -15.97
N ALA A 224 -18.47 -20.10 -15.40
CA ALA A 224 -18.17 -18.73 -14.98
C ALA A 224 -17.56 -18.65 -13.56
N VAL A 225 -17.56 -19.74 -12.80
CA VAL A 225 -17.21 -19.73 -11.37
C VAL A 225 -16.22 -20.84 -11.04
N LEU A 226 -15.30 -20.55 -10.11
CA LEU A 226 -14.43 -21.50 -9.44
C LEU A 226 -14.98 -21.72 -8.03
N ALA A 227 -15.32 -22.95 -7.67
CA ALA A 227 -15.90 -23.26 -6.36
C ALA A 227 -14.95 -24.16 -5.56
N ILE A 228 -14.34 -23.63 -4.50
CA ILE A 228 -13.20 -24.28 -3.82
C ILE A 228 -13.55 -24.55 -2.36
N SER A 229 -13.32 -25.78 -1.91
CA SER A 229 -13.30 -26.12 -0.48
C SER A 229 -11.90 -25.80 0.08
N ILE A 230 -11.76 -24.70 0.83
CA ILE A 230 -10.45 -24.29 1.37
C ILE A 230 -9.78 -25.38 2.23
N PRO A 231 -10.50 -26.11 3.12
CA PRO A 231 -9.90 -27.22 3.86
C PRO A 231 -9.37 -28.34 2.96
N GLU A 232 -10.10 -28.67 1.90
CA GLU A 232 -9.70 -29.73 0.94
C GLU A 232 -8.51 -29.30 0.09
N PHE A 233 -8.50 -28.03 -0.36
CA PHE A 233 -7.35 -27.42 -1.01
C PHE A 233 -6.11 -27.52 -0.12
N LEU A 234 -6.18 -27.07 1.13
CA LEU A 234 -5.04 -27.07 2.05
C LEU A 234 -4.49 -28.49 2.27
N SER A 235 -5.37 -29.48 2.45
CA SER A 235 -4.95 -30.88 2.63
C SER A 235 -4.29 -31.45 1.38
N THR A 236 -4.77 -31.08 0.19
CA THR A 236 -4.21 -31.56 -1.09
C THR A 236 -2.89 -30.86 -1.38
N ALA A 237 -2.85 -29.54 -1.23
CA ALA A 237 -1.67 -28.70 -1.40
C ALA A 237 -0.50 -29.19 -0.52
N GLN A 238 -0.78 -29.50 0.76
CA GLN A 238 0.24 -29.99 1.69
C GLN A 238 0.85 -31.35 1.25
N LYS A 239 0.05 -32.23 0.64
CA LYS A 239 0.53 -33.53 0.16
C LYS A 239 1.51 -33.39 -1.02
N GLU A 240 1.29 -32.40 -1.86
CA GLU A 240 2.14 -32.08 -3.02
C GLU A 240 3.26 -31.08 -2.66
N GLY A 241 3.50 -30.83 -1.36
CA GLY A 241 4.62 -30.01 -0.89
C GLY A 241 4.37 -28.50 -0.82
N PHE A 242 3.16 -28.02 -1.13
CA PHE A 242 2.79 -26.62 -0.96
C PHE A 242 2.35 -26.34 0.49
N ASN A 243 3.03 -25.40 1.15
CA ASN A 243 2.73 -25.02 2.53
C ASN A 243 2.07 -23.64 2.60
N PHE A 244 0.86 -23.59 3.16
CA PHE A 244 0.11 -22.35 3.37
C PHE A 244 -0.31 -22.21 4.84
N HIS A 245 -0.15 -21.01 5.41
CA HIS A 245 -0.73 -20.68 6.71
C HIS A 245 -2.23 -20.37 6.56
N LYS A 246 -3.08 -21.22 7.15
CA LYS A 246 -4.55 -21.12 7.00
C LYS A 246 -5.13 -19.76 7.39
N SER A 247 -4.70 -19.18 8.51
CA SER A 247 -5.23 -17.90 9.01
C SER A 247 -4.95 -16.75 8.05
N GLU A 248 -3.74 -16.72 7.51
CA GLU A 248 -3.26 -15.73 6.54
C GLU A 248 -3.93 -15.91 5.18
N LEU A 249 -4.03 -17.13 4.68
CA LEU A 249 -4.73 -17.39 3.42
C LEU A 249 -6.22 -16.98 3.51
N LEU A 250 -6.89 -17.27 4.62
CA LEU A 250 -8.31 -16.91 4.81
C LEU A 250 -8.55 -15.41 4.96
N SER A 251 -7.56 -14.63 5.42
CA SER A 251 -7.65 -13.17 5.46
C SER A 251 -7.38 -12.54 4.09
N LEU A 252 -6.49 -13.13 3.29
CA LEU A 252 -6.07 -12.57 2.00
C LEU A 252 -6.97 -12.96 0.81
N LEU A 253 -7.46 -14.21 0.74
CA LEU A 253 -8.29 -14.70 -0.38
C LEU A 253 -9.52 -13.83 -0.72
N PRO A 254 -10.26 -13.25 0.25
CA PRO A 254 -11.38 -12.36 -0.07
C PRO A 254 -11.00 -11.13 -0.89
N HIS A 255 -9.72 -10.74 -0.87
CA HIS A 255 -9.20 -9.59 -1.59
C HIS A 255 -8.60 -9.95 -2.96
N SER A 256 -8.79 -11.19 -3.42
CA SER A 256 -8.22 -11.62 -4.69
C SER A 256 -8.70 -10.78 -5.87
N LYS A 257 -7.75 -10.36 -6.71
CA LYS A 257 -7.95 -9.54 -7.90
C LYS A 257 -8.16 -10.38 -9.15
N ARG A 258 -7.36 -11.44 -9.33
CA ARG A 258 -7.43 -12.36 -10.47
C ARG A 258 -8.79 -13.06 -10.52
N HIS A 259 -9.21 -13.64 -9.41
CA HIS A 259 -10.50 -14.32 -9.28
C HIS A 259 -11.30 -13.66 -8.14
N LYS A 260 -12.27 -12.82 -8.50
CA LYS A 260 -13.05 -12.05 -7.52
C LYS A 260 -13.97 -12.96 -6.72
N LEU A 261 -13.96 -12.84 -5.40
CA LEU A 261 -14.84 -13.60 -4.52
C LEU A 261 -16.31 -13.20 -4.76
N VAL A 262 -17.14 -14.18 -5.11
CA VAL A 262 -18.60 -14.05 -5.27
C VAL A 262 -19.30 -14.37 -3.97
N CYS A 263 -18.94 -15.48 -3.34
CA CYS A 263 -19.61 -15.98 -2.14
C CYS A 263 -18.63 -16.64 -1.18
N LYS A 264 -18.72 -16.28 0.10
CA LYS A 264 -17.87 -16.82 1.17
C LYS A 264 -18.63 -17.91 1.94
N ASN A 265 -18.02 -19.09 2.07
CA ASN A 265 -18.48 -20.17 2.96
C ASN A 265 -19.94 -20.62 2.71
N VAL A 266 -20.37 -20.67 1.45
CA VAL A 266 -21.72 -21.10 1.08
C VAL A 266 -21.85 -22.61 1.10
N SER A 267 -23.04 -23.10 1.48
CA SER A 267 -23.37 -24.52 1.41
C SER A 267 -24.05 -24.82 0.08
N ARG A 268 -23.38 -25.62 -0.75
CA ARG A 268 -23.84 -26.01 -2.09
C ARG A 268 -23.38 -27.43 -2.40
N LYS A 269 -24.10 -28.09 -3.32
CA LYS A 269 -23.79 -29.45 -3.76
C LYS A 269 -22.46 -29.48 -4.51
N SER A 270 -21.56 -30.36 -4.08
CA SER A 270 -20.30 -30.65 -4.79
C SER A 270 -20.58 -31.46 -6.05
N ARG A 271 -19.96 -31.08 -7.19
CA ARG A 271 -20.03 -31.91 -8.41
C ARG A 271 -19.44 -33.31 -8.24
N TRP A 272 -18.47 -33.47 -7.33
CA TRP A 272 -17.73 -34.71 -7.13
C TRP A 272 -18.42 -35.68 -6.17
N THR A 273 -18.87 -35.18 -5.02
CA THR A 273 -19.41 -36.04 -3.95
C THR A 273 -20.94 -36.12 -3.96
N GLY A 274 -21.61 -35.22 -4.70
CA GLY A 274 -23.06 -35.07 -4.67
C GLY A 274 -23.63 -34.60 -3.32
N LYS A 275 -22.78 -34.34 -2.32
CA LYS A 275 -23.17 -33.85 -0.99
C LYS A 275 -22.99 -32.34 -0.91
N ASN A 276 -23.73 -31.70 0.00
CA ASN A 276 -23.52 -30.30 0.32
C ASN A 276 -22.19 -30.15 1.07
N ILE A 277 -21.34 -29.26 0.56
CA ILE A 277 -20.07 -28.88 1.18
C ILE A 277 -20.04 -27.38 1.39
N ARG A 278 -19.19 -26.94 2.32
CA ARG A 278 -18.86 -25.53 2.49
C ARG A 278 -17.76 -25.16 1.49
N ARG A 279 -18.06 -24.22 0.60
CA ARG A 279 -17.15 -23.78 -0.45
C ARG A 279 -17.14 -22.26 -0.60
N TRP A 280 -16.06 -21.76 -1.15
CA TRP A 280 -15.90 -20.36 -1.55
C TRP A 280 -16.00 -20.32 -3.07
N GLU A 281 -16.73 -19.34 -3.59
CA GLU A 281 -16.99 -19.21 -5.02
C GLU A 281 -16.32 -17.93 -5.51
N PHE A 282 -15.52 -18.05 -6.58
CA PHE A 282 -14.79 -16.96 -7.20
C PHE A 282 -15.14 -16.90 -8.69
N MET A 283 -15.12 -15.71 -9.29
CA MET A 283 -15.27 -15.58 -10.75
C MET A 283 -14.05 -16.21 -11.44
N LYS A 284 -14.31 -17.01 -12.47
CA LYS A 284 -13.25 -17.59 -13.30
C LYS A 284 -12.56 -16.53 -14.16
#